data_AF-A0A8D8P4Q7-F1
#
_entry.id   AF-A0A8D8P4Q7-F1
#
_cell.length_a   1.000
_cell.length_b   1.000
_cell.length_c   1.000
_cell.angle_alpha   90.00
_cell.angle_beta   90.00
_cell.angle_gamma   90.00
#
_symmetry.space_group_name_H-M   'P 1'
#
loop_
_entity.id
_entity.type
_entity.pdbx_description
1 polymer ?
#
loop_
_entity_poly.entity_id
_entity_poly.type
_entity_poly.pdbx_seq_one_letter_code
_entity_poly.pdbx_strand_id
1 'polypeptide(L)'
;MFECYLLWINVYSWWSNKWIPDSPNWLLEHGRIMEAKSVLIESTKINKNTFLQNDIDLQLKTASQAEMDKVSEGWWMIWKEKTAIKNLLRVHLAWSIFIVVYYGMLLNIRAFGRDHLTMNTIIAGACEMIGTFGGLYLIICSNKKWFWCGLLNIAGGLIAYIAWIIPTNK
;
A
#
# COMPACT_ATOMS: atom_id res chain seq x y z
N MET A 1 35.07 -2.01 9.83
CA MET A 1 33.64 -1.75 10.10
C MET A 1 32.80 -1.82 8.83
N PHE A 2 33.24 -1.24 7.70
CA PHE A 2 32.55 -1.32 6.40
C PHE A 2 32.41 -2.74 5.82
N GLU A 3 33.44 -3.60 5.92
CA GLU A 3 33.38 -4.96 5.37
C GLU A 3 32.35 -5.85 6.07
N CYS A 4 32.19 -5.73 7.40
CA CYS A 4 31.15 -6.45 8.11
C CYS A 4 29.75 -6.03 7.63
N TYR A 5 29.50 -4.74 7.40
CA TYR A 5 28.19 -4.25 6.96
C TYR A 5 27.82 -4.75 5.56
N LEU A 6 28.80 -4.82 4.65
CA LEU A 6 28.62 -5.39 3.31
C LEU A 6 28.32 -6.90 3.35
N LEU A 7 28.94 -7.64 4.26
CA LEU A 7 28.63 -9.07 4.46
C LEU A 7 27.20 -9.26 4.95
N TRP A 8 26.73 -8.44 5.90
CA TRP A 8 25.34 -8.50 6.37
C TRP A 8 24.33 -8.14 5.27
N ILE A 9 24.62 -7.14 4.42
CA ILE A 9 23.79 -6.80 3.25
C ILE A 9 23.74 -7.95 2.25
N ASN A 10 24.87 -8.60 1.96
CA ASN A 10 24.93 -9.73 1.02
C ASN A 10 24.21 -10.96 1.57
N VAL A 11 24.35 -11.25 2.87
CA VAL A 11 23.62 -12.34 3.53
C VAL A 11 22.12 -12.06 3.53
N TYR A 12 21.71 -10.82 3.82
CA TYR A 12 20.30 -10.42 3.80
C TYR A 12 19.70 -10.49 2.39
N SER A 13 20.41 -9.97 1.39
CA SER A 13 19.98 -10.02 -0.02
C SER A 13 19.85 -11.47 -0.52
N TRP A 14 20.81 -12.33 -0.15
CA TRP A 14 20.76 -13.75 -0.48
C TRP A 14 19.60 -14.45 0.21
N TRP A 15 19.36 -14.15 1.49
CA TRP A 15 18.20 -14.69 2.21
C TRP A 15 16.88 -14.20 1.62
N SER A 16 16.73 -12.89 1.34
CA SER A 16 15.48 -12.35 0.81
C SER A 16 15.12 -12.93 -0.55
N ASN A 17 16.09 -13.07 -1.44
CA ASN A 17 15.87 -13.60 -2.79
C ASN A 17 15.48 -15.10 -2.78
N LYS A 18 15.82 -15.83 -1.72
CA LYS A 18 15.44 -17.25 -1.59
C LYS A 18 13.98 -17.44 -1.16
N TRP A 19 13.42 -16.50 -0.41
CA TRP A 19 12.07 -16.60 0.16
C TRP A 19 11.03 -15.77 -0.58
N ILE A 20 11.45 -14.68 -1.22
CA ILE A 20 10.56 -13.77 -1.95
C ILE A 20 11.04 -13.71 -3.39
N PRO A 21 10.25 -14.25 -4.35
CA PRO A 21 10.58 -14.09 -5.76
C PRO A 21 10.48 -12.61 -6.14
N ASP A 22 11.36 -12.17 -7.04
CA ASP A 22 11.32 -10.83 -7.60
C ASP A 22 9.97 -10.58 -8.31
N SER A 23 9.57 -9.30 -8.39
CA SER A 23 8.37 -8.89 -9.12
C SER A 23 8.46 -9.32 -10.60
N PRO A 24 7.40 -9.94 -11.16
CA PRO A 24 7.41 -10.37 -12.56
C PRO A 24 7.64 -9.21 -13.54
N ASN A 25 7.20 -7.99 -13.20
CA ASN A 25 7.44 -6.81 -14.04
C ASN A 25 8.92 -6.42 -14.06
N TRP A 26 9.58 -6.47 -12.90
CA TRP A 26 11.01 -6.17 -12.81
C TRP A 26 11.84 -7.20 -13.58
N LEU A 27 11.46 -8.48 -13.51
CA LEU A 27 12.08 -9.54 -14.30
C LEU A 27 11.90 -9.32 -15.82
N LEU A 28 10.75 -8.80 -16.25
CA LEU A 28 10.49 -8.46 -17.65
C LEU A 28 11.31 -7.27 -18.14
N GLU A 29 11.44 -6.21 -17.34
CA GLU A 29 12.28 -5.04 -17.63
C GLU A 29 13.76 -5.42 -17.81
N HIS A 30 14.23 -6.44 -17.07
CA HIS A 30 15.60 -6.94 -17.14
C HIS A 30 15.79 -8.08 -18.15
N GLY A 31 14.79 -8.40 -18.98
CA GLY A 31 14.86 -9.45 -20.00
C GLY A 31 14.87 -10.88 -19.46
N ARG A 32 14.61 -11.10 -18.17
CA ARG A 32 14.55 -12.42 -17.50
C ARG A 32 13.18 -13.09 -17.68
N ILE A 33 12.79 -13.32 -18.94
CA ILE A 33 11.44 -13.78 -19.33
C ILE A 33 11.10 -15.16 -18.74
N MET A 34 12.06 -16.08 -18.72
CA MET A 34 11.85 -17.45 -18.21
C MET A 34 11.50 -17.47 -16.71
N GLU A 35 12.15 -16.61 -15.94
CA GLU A 35 11.91 -16.51 -14.50
C GLU A 35 10.57 -15.84 -14.22
N ALA A 36 10.25 -14.75 -14.95
CA ALA A 36 8.94 -14.12 -14.88
C ALA A 36 7.81 -15.11 -15.17
N LYS A 37 7.98 -15.98 -16.18
CA LYS A 37 7.03 -17.03 -16.51
C LYS A 37 6.84 -18.03 -15.37
N SER A 38 7.92 -18.44 -14.70
CA SER A 38 7.85 -19.39 -13.58
C SER A 38 7.03 -18.83 -12.41
N VAL A 39 7.25 -17.56 -12.05
CA VAL A 39 6.54 -16.84 -10.97
C VAL A 39 5.06 -16.67 -11.31
N LEU A 40 4.73 -16.38 -12.58
CA LEU A 40 3.35 -16.26 -13.05
C LEU A 40 2.61 -17.60 -13.06
N ILE A 41 3.27 -18.68 -13.45
CA ILE A 41 2.71 -20.05 -13.39
C ILE A 41 2.44 -20.46 -11.94
N GLU A 42 3.34 -20.13 -11.01
CA GLU A 42 3.11 -20.39 -9.59
C GLU A 42 1.92 -19.58 -9.06
N SER A 43 1.85 -18.31 -9.42
CA SER A 43 0.74 -17.41 -9.04
C SER A 43 -0.61 -17.89 -9.57
N THR A 44 -0.67 -18.42 -10.80
CA THR A 44 -1.91 -18.98 -11.36
C THR A 44 -2.36 -20.27 -10.71
N LYS A 45 -1.41 -21.14 -10.31
CA LYS A 45 -1.72 -22.35 -9.54
C LYS A 45 -2.38 -22.00 -8.21
N ILE A 46 -1.87 -20.98 -7.52
CA ILE A 46 -2.42 -20.50 -6.24
C ILE A 46 -3.80 -19.87 -6.45
N ASN A 47 -3.93 -19.01 -7.46
CA ASN A 47 -5.17 -18.27 -7.72
C ASN A 47 -6.26 -19.11 -8.43
N LYS A 48 -5.97 -20.37 -8.80
CA LYS A 48 -6.84 -21.27 -9.58
C LYS A 48 -7.45 -20.62 -10.83
N ASN A 49 -6.79 -19.59 -11.35
CA ASN A 49 -7.31 -18.80 -12.45
C ASN A 49 -6.66 -19.26 -13.76
N THR A 50 -7.45 -19.90 -14.61
CA THR A 50 -7.04 -20.52 -15.89
C THR A 50 -6.88 -19.49 -17.02
N PHE A 51 -6.70 -18.21 -16.69
CA PHE A 51 -6.67 -17.12 -17.68
C PHE A 51 -5.37 -17.05 -18.50
N LEU A 52 -4.34 -17.80 -18.11
CA LEU A 52 -3.12 -17.98 -18.91
C LEU A 52 -3.38 -19.04 -19.99
N GLN A 53 -4.30 -18.77 -20.93
CA GLN A 53 -4.58 -19.68 -22.04
C GLN A 53 -3.89 -19.24 -23.33
N ASN A 54 -3.04 -20.16 -23.80
CA ASN A 54 -2.51 -20.38 -25.15
C ASN A 54 -1.35 -19.55 -25.71
N ASP A 55 -1.02 -18.36 -25.22
CA ASP A 55 0.14 -17.62 -25.79
C ASP A 55 0.92 -16.73 -24.80
N ILE A 56 1.18 -17.31 -23.63
CA ILE A 56 1.90 -16.68 -22.51
C ILE A 56 3.27 -16.19 -22.96
N ASP A 57 3.97 -16.98 -23.78
CA ASP A 57 5.32 -16.68 -24.25
C ASP A 57 5.34 -15.49 -25.22
N LEU A 58 4.36 -15.37 -26.11
CA LEU A 58 4.25 -14.23 -27.02
C LEU A 58 3.84 -12.96 -26.27
N GLN A 59 2.90 -13.06 -25.32
CA GLN A 59 2.48 -11.92 -24.50
C GLN A 59 3.62 -11.41 -23.62
N LEU A 60 4.39 -12.31 -22.99
CA LEU A 60 5.54 -11.95 -22.17
C LEU A 60 6.65 -11.33 -23.00
N LYS A 61 6.95 -11.87 -24.20
CA LYS A 61 7.94 -11.29 -25.12
C LYS A 61 7.52 -9.91 -25.63
N THR A 62 6.24 -9.74 -25.95
CA THR A 62 5.70 -8.44 -26.38
C THR A 62 5.73 -7.43 -25.24
N ALA A 63 5.38 -7.85 -24.02
CA ALA A 63 5.45 -7.02 -22.83
C ALA A 63 6.89 -6.65 -22.46
N SER A 64 7.83 -7.61 -22.49
CA SER A 64 9.24 -7.32 -22.23
C SER A 64 9.81 -6.34 -23.25
N GLN A 65 9.48 -6.52 -24.54
CA GLN A 65 9.92 -5.58 -25.58
C GLN A 65 9.32 -4.19 -25.37
N ALA A 66 8.03 -4.11 -25.04
CA ALA A 66 7.36 -2.83 -24.75
C ALA A 66 7.92 -2.12 -23.51
N GLU A 67 8.32 -2.85 -22.46
CA GLU A 67 8.95 -2.27 -21.27
C GLU A 67 10.42 -1.88 -21.53
N MET A 68 11.16 -2.64 -22.34
CA MET A 68 12.52 -2.28 -22.74
C MET A 68 12.57 -1.06 -23.68
N ASP A 69 11.55 -0.90 -24.52
CA ASP A 69 11.41 0.24 -25.44
C ASP A 69 10.90 1.50 -24.72
N LYS A 70 10.32 1.37 -23.53
CA LYS A 70 10.08 2.50 -22.63
C LYS A 70 11.41 2.97 -22.08
N VAL A 71 11.99 3.97 -22.75
CA VAL A 71 13.07 4.79 -22.19
C VAL A 71 12.66 5.18 -20.77
N SER A 72 13.47 4.89 -19.75
CA SER A 72 13.20 5.26 -18.36
C SER A 72 12.84 6.75 -18.29
N GLU A 73 11.55 7.05 -18.29
CA GLU A 73 11.07 8.41 -18.33
C GLU A 73 11.39 9.04 -16.98
N GLY A 74 12.15 10.14 -16.99
CA GLY A 74 12.57 10.80 -15.77
C GLY A 74 11.36 11.21 -14.91
N TRP A 75 11.58 11.34 -13.60
CA TRP A 75 10.56 11.66 -12.59
C TRP A 75 9.65 12.86 -12.94
N TRP A 76 10.15 13.77 -13.77
CA TRP A 76 9.43 14.94 -14.32
C TRP A 76 8.25 14.59 -15.25
N MET A 77 8.21 13.38 -15.82
CA MET A 77 7.16 12.93 -16.72
C MET A 77 5.81 12.75 -16.01
N ILE A 78 5.83 12.45 -14.70
CA ILE A 78 4.63 12.34 -13.87
C ILE A 78 3.80 13.63 -13.93
N TRP A 79 4.46 14.78 -14.08
CA TRP A 79 3.82 16.10 -14.19
C TRP A 79 3.29 16.43 -15.59
N LYS A 80 3.61 15.63 -16.61
CA LYS A 80 3.07 15.80 -17.97
C LYS A 80 1.70 15.17 -18.10
N GLU A 81 1.47 14.04 -17.42
CA GLU A 81 0.20 13.32 -17.52
C GLU A 81 -0.84 13.86 -16.55
N LYS A 82 -1.93 14.43 -17.09
CA LYS A 82 -3.03 15.00 -16.29
C LYS A 82 -3.70 13.97 -15.38
N THR A 83 -3.74 12.69 -15.77
CA THR A 83 -4.33 11.61 -14.97
C THR A 83 -3.44 11.25 -13.79
N ALA A 84 -2.13 11.15 -14.01
CA ALA A 84 -1.16 10.89 -12.95
C ALA A 84 -1.19 11.99 -11.88
N ILE A 85 -1.20 13.27 -12.29
CA ILE A 85 -1.32 14.41 -11.35
C ILE A 85 -2.63 14.34 -10.56
N LYS A 86 -3.77 14.07 -11.22
CA LYS A 86 -5.07 13.97 -10.53
C LYS A 86 -5.06 12.86 -9.47
N ASN A 87 -4.47 11.71 -9.78
CA ASN A 87 -4.37 10.60 -8.84
C ASN A 87 -3.41 10.94 -7.70
N LEU A 88 -2.28 11.57 -8.00
CA LEU A 88 -1.31 12.05 -7.01
C LEU A 88 -1.97 13.01 -6.01
N LEU A 89 -2.72 14.01 -6.51
CA LEU A 89 -3.45 14.97 -5.68
C LEU A 89 -4.50 14.28 -4.81
N ARG A 90 -5.25 13.31 -5.35
CA ARG A 90 -6.23 12.55 -4.56
C ARG A 90 -5.59 11.79 -3.40
N VAL A 91 -4.46 11.12 -3.65
CA VAL A 91 -3.70 10.41 -2.60
C VAL A 91 -3.20 11.39 -1.55
N HIS A 92 -2.58 12.49 -1.98
CA HIS A 92 -2.02 13.49 -1.06
C HIS A 92 -3.08 14.15 -0.19
N LEU A 93 -4.24 14.50 -0.78
CA LEU A 93 -5.36 15.06 -0.04
C LEU A 93 -5.92 14.05 0.97
N ALA A 94 -6.14 12.80 0.55
CA ALA A 94 -6.64 11.75 1.44
C ALA A 94 -5.68 11.50 2.61
N TRP A 95 -4.39 11.41 2.34
CA TRP A 95 -3.35 11.24 3.34
C TRP A 95 -3.26 12.43 4.31
N SER A 96 -3.38 13.65 3.79
CA SER A 96 -3.33 14.86 4.63
C SER A 96 -4.51 14.93 5.59
N ILE A 97 -5.73 14.63 5.11
CA ILE A 97 -6.93 14.58 5.96
C ILE A 97 -6.77 13.49 7.03
N PHE A 98 -6.28 12.31 6.64
CA PHE A 98 -6.03 11.21 7.57
C PHE A 98 -5.08 11.62 8.70
N ILE A 99 -3.97 12.29 8.39
CA ILE A 99 -3.02 12.82 9.38
C ILE A 99 -3.72 13.78 10.36
N VAL A 100 -4.50 14.73 9.86
CA VAL A 100 -5.19 15.72 10.72
C VAL A 100 -6.19 15.03 11.66
N VAL A 101 -7.00 14.11 11.15
CA VAL A 101 -7.98 13.35 11.96
C VAL A 101 -7.26 12.48 13.00
N TYR A 102 -6.17 11.81 12.60
CA TYR A 102 -5.38 10.95 13.49
C TYR A 102 -4.77 11.75 14.66
N TYR A 103 -4.10 12.86 14.37
CA TYR A 103 -3.51 13.70 15.41
C TYR A 103 -4.59 14.39 16.25
N GLY A 104 -5.70 14.80 15.65
CA GLY A 104 -6.85 15.35 16.37
C GLY A 104 -7.38 14.35 17.41
N MET A 105 -7.60 13.09 17.02
CA MET A 105 -8.03 12.03 17.93
C MET A 105 -6.98 11.73 19.01
N LEU A 106 -5.70 11.68 18.66
CA LEU A 106 -4.61 11.42 19.61
C LEU A 106 -4.50 12.52 20.68
N LEU A 107 -4.67 13.79 20.28
CA LEU A 107 -4.67 14.92 21.21
C LEU A 107 -5.89 14.87 22.15
N ASN A 108 -7.08 14.50 21.64
CA ASN A 108 -8.27 14.33 22.46
C ASN A 108 -8.06 13.27 23.55
N ILE A 109 -7.51 12.10 23.20
CA ILE A 109 -7.25 11.01 24.18
C ILE A 109 -6.32 11.50 25.30
N ARG A 110 -5.31 12.31 24.98
CA ARG A 110 -4.40 12.89 25.98
C ARG A 110 -5.07 13.94 26.87
N ALA A 111 -6.04 14.70 26.33
CA ALA A 111 -6.76 15.72 27.09
C ALA A 111 -7.77 15.11 28.08
N PHE A 112 -8.48 14.03 27.70
CA PHE A 112 -9.49 13.37 28.54
C PHE A 112 -8.94 12.26 29.45
N GLY A 113 -7.74 11.75 29.17
CA GLY A 113 -7.31 10.43 29.65
C GLY A 113 -6.53 10.35 30.96
N ARG A 114 -6.40 11.40 31.79
CA ARG A 114 -5.44 11.34 32.92
C ARG A 114 -5.70 10.16 33.90
N ASP A 115 -6.95 9.76 34.11
CA ASP A 115 -7.31 8.64 35.00
C ASP A 115 -7.56 7.30 34.27
N HIS A 116 -7.80 7.32 32.95
CA HIS A 116 -8.15 6.13 32.15
C HIS A 116 -7.30 5.95 30.88
N LEU A 117 -6.06 6.48 30.88
CA LEU A 117 -5.18 6.51 29.70
C LEU A 117 -4.94 5.12 29.12
N THR A 118 -4.61 4.15 29.97
CA THR A 118 -4.24 2.79 29.56
C THR A 118 -5.37 2.09 28.80
N MET A 119 -6.61 2.20 29.30
CA MET A 119 -7.77 1.58 28.64
C MET A 119 -8.09 2.26 27.31
N ASN A 120 -8.04 3.59 27.26
CA ASN A 120 -8.29 4.34 26.02
C ASN A 120 -7.25 4.02 24.95
N THR A 121 -5.98 3.85 25.32
CA THR A 121 -4.91 3.48 24.36
C THR A 121 -5.06 2.05 23.85
N ILE A 122 -5.45 1.09 24.70
CA ILE A 122 -5.71 -0.30 24.27
C ILE A 122 -6.86 -0.34 23.27
N ILE A 123 -7.96 0.39 23.56
CA ILE A 123 -9.11 0.47 22.66
C ILE A 123 -8.73 1.13 21.35
N ALA A 124 -7.95 2.21 21.38
CA ALA A 124 -7.45 2.87 20.17
C ALA A 124 -6.63 1.92 19.29
N GLY A 125 -5.68 1.17 19.88
CA GLY A 125 -4.89 0.19 19.14
C GLY A 125 -5.73 -0.96 18.56
N ALA A 126 -6.75 -1.41 19.29
CA ALA A 126 -7.69 -2.42 18.77
C ALA A 126 -8.50 -1.88 17.58
N CYS A 127 -8.99 -0.64 17.66
CA CYS A 127 -9.69 0.03 16.57
C CYS A 127 -8.81 0.20 15.32
N GLU A 128 -7.53 0.55 15.47
CA GLU A 128 -6.57 0.65 14.36
C GLU A 128 -6.35 -0.69 13.67
N MET A 129 -6.21 -1.76 14.45
CA MET A 129 -6.03 -3.11 13.92
C MET A 129 -7.28 -3.56 13.14
N ILE A 130 -8.47 -3.35 13.71
CA ILE A 130 -9.75 -3.66 13.04
C ILE A 130 -9.90 -2.83 11.76
N GLY A 131 -9.56 -1.53 11.81
CA GLY A 131 -9.61 -0.64 10.66
C GLY A 131 -8.67 -1.09 9.54
N THR A 132 -7.47 -1.56 9.88
CA THR A 132 -6.48 -2.05 8.91
C THR A 132 -6.96 -3.32 8.21
N PHE A 133 -7.45 -4.32 8.96
CA PHE A 133 -7.98 -5.55 8.38
C PHE A 133 -9.27 -5.31 7.58
N GLY A 134 -10.16 -4.46 8.09
CA GLY A 134 -11.37 -4.03 7.37
C GLY A 134 -11.03 -3.31 6.06
N GLY A 135 -10.05 -2.41 6.08
CA GLY A 135 -9.55 -1.73 4.89
C GLY A 135 -8.97 -2.70 3.86
N LEU A 136 -8.16 -3.67 4.30
CA LEU A 136 -7.60 -4.72 3.44
C LEU A 136 -8.71 -5.56 2.80
N TYR A 137 -9.69 -6.00 3.59
CA TYR A 137 -10.84 -6.76 3.09
C TYR A 137 -11.62 -5.96 2.04
N LEU A 138 -11.87 -4.68 2.28
CA LEU A 138 -12.56 -3.81 1.33
C LEU A 138 -11.75 -3.62 0.04
N ILE A 139 -10.42 -3.51 0.09
CA ILE A 139 -9.57 -3.38 -1.10
C ILE A 139 -9.63 -4.64 -1.97
N ILE A 140 -9.70 -5.81 -1.34
CA ILE A 140 -9.75 -7.10 -2.05
C ILE A 140 -11.16 -7.35 -2.62
N CYS A 141 -12.22 -7.07 -1.87
CA CYS A 141 -13.59 -7.34 -2.30
C CYS A 141 -14.22 -6.25 -3.17
N SER A 142 -13.72 -5.01 -3.13
CA SER A 142 -14.35 -3.87 -3.80
C SER A 142 -13.47 -3.24 -4.88
N ASN A 143 -14.02 -3.09 -6.07
CA ASN A 143 -13.40 -2.32 -7.16
C ASN A 143 -13.48 -0.79 -6.94
N LYS A 144 -14.32 -0.31 -6.00
CA LYS A 144 -14.53 1.13 -5.73
C LYS A 144 -13.65 1.63 -4.58
N LYS A 145 -12.34 1.39 -4.66
CA LYS A 145 -11.35 1.65 -3.59
C LYS A 145 -11.39 3.10 -3.08
N TRP A 146 -11.52 4.07 -3.99
CA TRP A 146 -11.56 5.50 -3.66
C TRP A 146 -12.83 5.94 -2.93
N PHE A 147 -13.97 5.33 -3.25
CA PHE A 147 -15.24 5.67 -2.63
C PHE A 147 -15.24 5.29 -1.14
N TRP A 148 -14.84 4.06 -0.84
CA TRP A 148 -14.77 3.55 0.53
C TRP A 148 -13.74 4.28 1.37
N CYS A 149 -12.55 4.58 0.82
CA CYS A 149 -11.52 5.35 1.52
C CYS A 149 -11.99 6.77 1.87
N GLY A 150 -12.65 7.46 0.94
CA GLY A 150 -13.22 8.78 1.18
C GLY A 150 -14.33 8.75 2.23
N LEU A 151 -15.25 7.79 2.12
CA LEU A 151 -16.38 7.64 3.04
C LEU A 151 -15.91 7.37 4.48
N LEU A 152 -14.95 6.47 4.67
CA LEU A 152 -14.41 6.14 5.99
C LEU A 152 -13.64 7.31 6.62
N ASN A 153 -12.88 8.08 5.82
CA ASN A 153 -12.20 9.28 6.31
C ASN A 153 -13.20 10.36 6.74
N ILE A 154 -14.28 10.57 5.98
CA ILE A 154 -15.32 11.54 6.36
C ILE A 154 -16.03 11.10 7.64
N ALA A 155 -16.41 9.82 7.74
CA ALA A 155 -17.04 9.28 8.94
C ALA A 155 -16.13 9.40 10.18
N GLY A 156 -14.84 9.04 10.05
CA GLY A 156 -13.85 9.19 11.11
C GLY A 156 -13.65 10.65 11.53
N GLY A 157 -13.60 11.57 10.57
CA GLY A 157 -13.52 13.01 10.84
C GLY A 157 -14.73 13.55 11.59
N LEU A 158 -15.95 13.13 11.23
CA LEU A 158 -17.18 13.51 11.94
C LEU A 158 -17.18 13.00 13.38
N ILE A 159 -16.74 11.76 13.61
CA ILE A 159 -16.63 11.18 14.96
C ILE A 159 -15.62 11.97 15.80
N ALA A 160 -14.46 12.29 15.24
CA ALA A 160 -13.44 13.11 15.90
C ALA A 160 -13.95 14.52 16.24
N TYR A 161 -14.78 15.10 15.38
CA TYR A 161 -15.41 16.41 15.63
C TYR A 161 -16.45 16.36 16.76
N ILE A 162 -17.24 15.29 16.86
CA ILE A 162 -18.19 15.10 17.97
C ILE A 162 -17.44 15.02 19.31
N ALA A 163 -16.27 14.37 19.34
CA ALA A 163 -15.45 14.29 20.56
C ALA A 163 -15.01 15.66 21.09
N TRP A 164 -14.89 16.67 20.22
CA TRP A 164 -14.60 18.06 20.63
C TRP A 164 -15.78 18.79 21.25
N ILE A 165 -17.02 18.38 20.94
CA ILE A 165 -18.24 19.03 21.43
C ILE A 165 -18.59 18.58 22.85
N ILE A 166 -18.07 17.42 23.30
CA ILE A 166 -18.33 16.90 24.64
C ILE A 166 -17.64 17.84 25.65
N PRO A 167 -18.41 18.56 26.49
CA PRO A 167 -17.81 19.45 27.48
C PRO A 167 -17.01 18.62 28.46
N THR A 168 -15.73 18.96 28.63
CA THR A 168 -14.93 18.56 29.79
C THR A 168 -15.52 19.21 31.04
N ASN A 169 -16.58 18.61 31.58
CA ASN A 169 -17.01 18.92 32.94
C ASN A 169 -15.91 18.38 33.87
N LYS A 170 -15.30 19.31 34.60
CA LYS A 170 -14.35 19.03 35.68
C LYS A 170 -15.01 18.22 36.78
#